data_AF-M0HVQ0-F1
#
_entry.id   AF-M0HVQ0-F1
#
_cell.length_a   1.000
_cell.length_b   1.000
_cell.length_c   1.000
_cell.angle_alpha   90.00
_cell.angle_beta   90.00
_cell.angle_gamma   90.00
#
_symmetry.space_group_name_H-M   'P 1'
#
loop_
_entity.id
_entity.type
_entity.pdbx_description
1 polymer ?
#
loop_
_entity_poly.entity_id
_entity_poly.type
_entity_poly.pdbx_seq_one_letter_code
_entity_poly.pdbx_strand_id
1 'polypeptide(L)'
;MALSAAGLSVLVLAVTSPAAALLSLLAGVVLAGGLTRGSRRILDGAGGIYVLALLVGGLGDAGSEVLLLTAIASILAWDIAENALSVGDHLGRETDTTRLEVVHAAATLVVLTVGAGMVFAIGTAASGGQPITAVVLLLVGVIALVAGLRR
;
A
#
# COMPACT_ATOMS: atom_id res chain seq x y z
N MET A 1 9.55 14.46 -2.39
CA MET A 1 8.42 13.90 -1.61
C MET A 1 8.10 12.44 -1.97
N ALA A 2 8.15 12.04 -3.23
CA ALA A 2 7.95 10.63 -3.61
C ALA A 2 8.89 9.66 -2.88
N LEU A 3 10.20 9.94 -2.85
CA LEU A 3 11.18 9.08 -2.19
C LEU A 3 11.02 9.00 -0.66
N SER A 4 10.50 10.05 -0.01
CA SER A 4 10.20 9.99 1.43
C SER A 4 8.99 9.11 1.72
N ALA A 5 7.96 9.16 0.87
CA ALA A 5 6.81 8.26 0.97
C ALA A 5 7.22 6.80 0.67
N ALA A 6 8.09 6.59 -0.32
CA ALA A 6 8.70 5.29 -0.60
C ALA A 6 9.53 4.77 0.59
N GLY A 7 10.32 5.63 1.23
CA GLY A 7 11.05 5.28 2.44
C GLY A 7 10.12 4.84 3.57
N LEU A 8 9.01 5.57 3.77
CA LEU A 8 7.99 5.21 4.76
C LEU A 8 7.38 3.83 4.48
N SER A 9 7.07 3.50 3.22
CA SER A 9 6.50 2.18 2.89
C SER A 9 7.48 1.03 3.19
N VAL A 10 8.79 1.26 3.04
CA VAL A 10 9.82 0.29 3.41
C VAL A 10 9.90 0.12 4.92
N LEU A 11 9.97 1.24 5.65
CA LEU A 11 10.10 1.24 7.10
C LEU A 11 8.91 0.55 7.78
N VAL A 12 7.68 0.81 7.31
CA VAL A 12 6.47 0.19 7.86
C VAL A 12 6.48 -1.34 7.66
N LEU A 13 6.84 -1.81 6.47
CA LEU A 13 6.91 -3.26 6.19
C LEU A 13 8.09 -3.96 6.89
N ALA A 14 9.19 -3.25 7.11
CA ALA A 14 10.39 -3.81 7.75
C ALA A 14 10.12 -4.31 9.18
N VAL A 15 9.06 -3.80 9.83
CA VAL A 15 8.65 -4.23 11.18
C VAL A 15 7.99 -5.61 11.17
N THR A 16 7.39 -6.04 10.06
CA THR A 16 6.60 -7.29 9.99
C THR A 16 7.23 -8.36 9.11
N SER A 17 7.69 -7.99 7.90
CA SER A 17 8.13 -8.95 6.90
C SER A 17 9.36 -8.44 6.15
N PRO A 18 10.55 -9.01 6.40
CA PRO A 18 11.77 -8.65 5.67
C PRO A 18 11.63 -8.83 4.16
N ALA A 19 10.94 -9.89 3.72
CA ALA A 19 10.70 -10.16 2.30
C ALA A 19 9.83 -9.08 1.66
N ALA A 20 8.74 -8.67 2.31
CA ALA A 20 7.88 -7.59 1.84
C ALA A 20 8.63 -6.25 1.83
N ALA A 21 9.45 -5.98 2.85
CA ALA A 21 10.26 -4.78 2.94
C ALA A 21 11.29 -4.69 1.80
N LEU A 22 11.93 -5.80 1.44
CA LEU A 22 12.85 -5.86 0.29
C LEU A 22 12.13 -5.57 -1.03
N LEU A 23 10.91 -6.07 -1.22
CA LEU A 23 10.10 -5.75 -2.40
C LEU A 23 9.70 -4.26 -2.43
N SER A 24 9.32 -3.70 -1.28
CA SER A 24 9.02 -2.26 -1.14
C SER A 24 10.26 -1.40 -1.44
N LEU A 25 11.45 -1.85 -1.03
CA LEU A 25 12.71 -1.17 -1.32
C LEU A 25 13.03 -1.24 -2.82
N LEU A 26 12.87 -2.41 -3.43
CA LEU A 26 13.03 -2.59 -4.87
C LEU A 26 12.07 -1.67 -5.64
N ALA A 27 10.81 -1.58 -5.23
CA ALA A 27 9.84 -0.66 -5.83
C ALA A 27 10.33 0.80 -5.74
N GLY A 28 10.84 1.23 -4.59
CA GLY A 28 11.43 2.56 -4.42
C GLY A 28 12.64 2.82 -5.33
N VAL A 29 13.50 1.82 -5.52
CA VAL A 29 14.65 1.91 -6.45
C VAL A 29 14.18 2.01 -7.90
N VAL A 30 13.20 1.20 -8.31
CA VAL A 30 12.60 1.25 -9.65
C VAL A 30 11.90 2.60 -9.88
N LEU A 31 11.19 3.11 -8.88
CA LEU A 31 10.54 4.42 -8.91
C LEU A 31 11.56 5.56 -9.12
N ALA A 32 12.68 5.55 -8.37
CA ALA A 32 13.79 6.48 -8.59
C ALA A 32 14.38 6.37 -10.00
N GLY A 33 14.50 5.13 -10.51
CA GLY A 33 14.91 4.85 -11.88
C GLY A 33 13.94 5.39 -12.94
N GLY A 34 12.63 5.37 -12.65
CA GLY A 34 11.58 5.90 -13.53
C GLY A 34 11.58 7.43 -13.59
N LEU A 35 11.74 8.09 -12.44
CA LEU A 35 11.88 9.54 -12.34
C LEU A 35 13.12 10.05 -13.09
N THR A 36 14.28 9.43 -12.85
CA THR A 36 15.53 9.84 -13.50
C THR A 36 15.51 9.64 -15.02
N ARG A 37 14.81 8.61 -15.51
CA ARG A 37 14.65 8.34 -16.94
C ARG A 37 13.46 9.05 -17.60
N GLY A 38 12.59 9.69 -16.82
CA GLY A 38 11.34 10.25 -17.34
C GLY A 38 10.41 9.21 -17.98
N SER A 39 10.35 7.99 -17.44
CA SER A 39 9.61 6.87 -18.03
C SER A 39 8.41 6.45 -17.20
N ARG A 40 7.20 6.73 -17.72
CA ARG A 40 5.92 6.30 -17.11
C ARG A 40 5.83 4.79 -16.93
N ARG A 41 6.27 4.02 -17.93
CA ARG A 41 6.27 2.55 -17.87
C ARG A 41 7.08 2.00 -16.69
N ILE A 42 8.19 2.66 -16.34
CA ILE A 42 9.01 2.23 -15.20
C ILE A 42 8.30 2.58 -13.88
N LEU A 43 7.62 3.73 -13.81
CA LEU A 43 6.80 4.10 -12.64
C LEU A 43 5.63 3.12 -12.45
N ASP A 44 4.92 2.75 -13.51
CA ASP A 44 3.86 1.73 -13.46
C ASP A 44 4.40 0.39 -12.94
N GLY A 45 5.59 0.01 -13.40
CA GLY A 45 6.31 -1.16 -12.90
C GLY A 45 6.60 -1.07 -11.41
N ALA A 46 7.04 0.08 -10.90
CA ALA A 46 7.23 0.30 -9.47
C ALA A 46 5.92 0.17 -8.68
N GLY A 47 4.81 0.73 -9.19
CA GLY A 47 3.48 0.56 -8.63
C GLY A 47 3.08 -0.91 -8.52
N GLY A 48 3.32 -1.69 -9.57
CA GLY A 48 3.11 -3.15 -9.56
C GLY A 48 3.94 -3.87 -8.50
N ILE A 49 5.22 -3.49 -8.33
CA ILE A 49 6.09 -4.09 -7.30
C ILE A 49 5.61 -3.73 -5.89
N TYR A 50 5.10 -2.50 -5.67
CA TYR A 50 4.47 -2.14 -4.39
C TYR A 50 3.24 -3.00 -4.08
N VAL A 51 2.41 -3.30 -5.07
CA VAL A 51 1.28 -4.23 -4.90
C VAL A 51 1.80 -5.62 -4.53
N LEU A 52 2.85 -6.12 -5.18
CA LEU A 52 3.48 -7.40 -4.81
C LEU A 52 4.02 -7.39 -3.38
N ALA A 53 4.63 -6.29 -2.94
CA ALA A 53 5.10 -6.14 -1.56
C ALA A 53 3.95 -6.24 -0.55
N LEU A 54 2.81 -5.61 -0.84
CA LEU A 54 1.61 -5.71 0.00
C LEU A 54 1.05 -7.14 0.04
N LEU A 55 1.00 -7.82 -1.10
CA LEU A 55 0.55 -9.22 -1.18
C LEU A 55 1.44 -10.15 -0.36
N VAL A 56 2.76 -10.02 -0.52
CA VAL A 56 3.74 -10.81 0.25
C VAL A 56 3.66 -10.47 1.74
N GLY A 57 3.47 -9.20 2.10
CA GLY A 57 3.25 -8.78 3.48
C GLY A 57 2.00 -9.40 4.08
N GLY A 58 0.87 -9.37 3.36
CA GLY A 58 -0.40 -9.92 3.83
C GLY A 58 -0.41 -11.45 3.92
N LEU A 59 0.39 -12.13 3.10
CA LEU A 59 0.65 -13.57 3.27
C LEU A 59 1.54 -13.88 4.48
N GLY A 60 2.33 -12.91 4.96
CA GLY A 60 3.31 -13.05 6.04
C GLY A 60 2.85 -12.47 7.38
N ASP A 61 1.59 -12.64 7.75
CA ASP A 61 0.97 -12.20 9.01
C ASP A 61 1.07 -10.69 9.32
N ALA A 62 1.34 -9.84 8.31
CA ALA A 62 1.28 -8.40 8.52
C ALA A 62 -0.15 -7.98 8.88
N GLY A 63 -0.30 -7.30 10.02
CA GLY A 63 -1.57 -6.76 10.48
C GLY A 63 -2.18 -5.78 9.47
N SER A 64 -3.51 -5.69 9.46
CA SER A 64 -4.26 -4.82 8.56
C SER A 64 -3.80 -3.35 8.59
N GLU A 65 -3.42 -2.86 9.76
CA GLU A 65 -2.95 -1.51 10.01
C GLU A 65 -1.63 -1.25 9.31
N VAL A 66 -0.71 -2.23 9.38
CA VAL A 66 0.59 -2.18 8.70
C VAL A 66 0.38 -2.16 7.19
N LEU A 67 -0.47 -3.05 6.67
CA LEU A 67 -0.77 -3.11 5.24
C LEU A 67 -1.43 -1.82 4.72
N LEU A 68 -2.37 -1.24 5.48
CA LEU A 68 -3.02 0.01 5.10
C LEU A 68 -2.04 1.19 5.11
N LEU A 69 -1.20 1.32 6.15
CA LEU A 69 -0.18 2.36 6.21
C LEU A 69 0.83 2.22 5.07
N THR A 70 1.27 1.00 4.78
CA THR A 70 2.13 0.73 3.63
C THR A 70 1.44 1.09 2.32
N ALA A 71 0.17 0.73 2.14
CA ALA A 71 -0.58 1.03 0.92
C ALA A 71 -0.73 2.54 0.70
N ILE A 72 -1.04 3.30 1.75
CA ILE A 72 -1.09 4.76 1.67
C ILE A 72 0.29 5.31 1.25
N ALA A 73 1.36 4.87 1.92
CA ALA A 73 2.71 5.35 1.64
C ALA A 73 3.19 5.01 0.22
N SER A 74 2.91 3.79 -0.25
CA SER A 74 3.33 3.34 -1.59
C SER A 74 2.52 3.98 -2.71
N ILE A 75 1.19 4.10 -2.56
CA ILE A 75 0.34 4.78 -3.55
C ILE A 75 0.72 6.26 -3.61
N LEU A 76 0.94 6.91 -2.47
CA LEU A 76 1.37 8.31 -2.43
C LEU A 76 2.74 8.50 -3.08
N ALA A 77 3.68 7.57 -2.86
CA ALA A 77 4.99 7.64 -3.51
C ALA A 77 4.88 7.57 -5.04
N TRP A 78 4.08 6.63 -5.54
CA TRP A 78 3.83 6.42 -6.96
C TRP A 78 3.09 7.61 -7.59
N ASP A 79 2.01 8.08 -6.98
CA ASP A 79 1.19 9.21 -7.44
C ASP A 79 2.00 10.51 -7.51
N ILE A 80 2.78 10.83 -6.48
CA ILE A 80 3.67 12.01 -6.51
C ILE A 80 4.71 11.89 -7.62
N ALA A 81 5.26 10.69 -7.85
CA ALA A 81 6.25 10.48 -8.91
C ALA A 81 5.64 10.65 -10.30
N GLU A 82 4.44 10.11 -10.53
CA GLU A 82 3.73 10.24 -11.80
C GLU A 82 3.26 11.67 -12.05
N ASN A 83 2.72 12.34 -11.03
CA ASN A 83 2.33 13.75 -11.11
C ASN A 83 3.55 14.64 -11.43
N ALA A 84 4.69 14.44 -10.76
CA ALA A 84 5.91 15.20 -11.03
C ALA A 84 6.39 15.03 -12.48
N LEU A 85 6.32 13.80 -13.01
CA LEU A 85 6.67 13.53 -14.41
C LEU A 85 5.69 14.22 -15.37
N SER A 86 4.38 14.11 -15.11
CA SER A 86 3.34 14.74 -15.93
C SER A 86 3.43 16.27 -15.93
N VAL A 87 3.67 16.88 -14.77
CA VAL A 87 3.85 18.32 -14.63
C VAL A 87 5.12 18.77 -15.35
N GLY A 88 6.23 18.03 -15.21
CA GLY A 88 7.48 18.31 -15.91
C GLY A 88 7.36 18.23 -17.44
N ASP A 89 6.51 17.34 -17.96
CA ASP A 89 6.22 17.23 -19.40
C ASP A 89 5.46 18.45 -19.94
N HIS A 90 4.56 19.05 -19.14
CA HIS A 90 3.68 20.14 -19.58
C HIS A 90 4.23 21.54 -19.30
N LEU A 91 4.84 21.75 -18.13
CA LEU A 91 5.31 23.06 -17.68
C LEU A 91 6.82 23.25 -17.87
N GLY A 92 7.55 22.18 -18.21
CA GLY A 92 9.00 22.18 -18.29
C GLY A 92 9.66 22.00 -16.93
N ARG A 93 10.83 21.36 -16.92
CA ARG A 93 11.57 20.98 -15.69
C ARG A 93 12.13 22.16 -14.89
N GLU A 94 12.19 23.34 -15.49
CA GLU A 94 12.75 24.55 -14.88
C GLU A 94 11.68 25.41 -14.19
N THR A 95 10.40 25.10 -14.40
CA THR A 95 9.29 25.83 -13.80
C THR A 95 9.12 25.40 -12.34
N ASP A 96 9.05 26.36 -11.42
CA ASP A 96 8.77 26.07 -10.01
C ASP A 96 7.32 25.60 -9.84
N THR A 97 7.17 24.31 -9.55
CA THR A 97 5.90 23.61 -9.36
C THR A 97 5.67 23.20 -7.92
N THR A 98 6.53 23.64 -6.99
CA THR A 98 6.55 23.15 -5.60
C THR A 98 5.21 23.30 -4.90
N ARG A 99 4.56 24.46 -5.03
CA ARG A 99 3.25 24.71 -4.39
C ARG A 99 2.16 23.79 -4.95
N LEU A 100 2.16 23.58 -6.27
CA LEU A 100 1.19 22.72 -6.93
C LEU A 100 1.38 21.27 -6.50
N GLU A 101 2.62 20.79 -6.47
CA GLU A 101 2.96 19.43 -6.04
C GLU A 101 2.60 19.18 -4.58
N VAL A 102 2.85 20.14 -3.68
CA VAL A 102 2.49 20.01 -2.25
C VAL A 102 0.98 19.94 -2.06
N VAL A 103 0.21 20.78 -2.74
CA VAL A 103 -1.27 20.75 -2.66
C VAL A 103 -1.82 19.44 -3.20
N HIS A 104 -1.27 18.96 -4.33
CA HIS A 104 -1.67 17.68 -4.91
C HIS A 104 -1.36 16.51 -3.96
N ALA A 105 -0.12 16.43 -3.46
CA ALA A 105 0.30 15.41 -2.52
C ALA A 105 -0.55 15.41 -1.24
N ALA A 106 -0.88 16.59 -0.71
CA ALA A 106 -1.75 16.73 0.45
C ALA A 106 -3.17 16.24 0.16
N ALA A 107 -3.74 16.61 -1.00
CA ALA A 107 -5.07 16.15 -1.41
C ALA A 107 -5.10 14.62 -1.59
N THR A 108 -4.12 14.05 -2.29
CA THR A 108 -3.98 12.59 -2.44
C THR A 108 -3.89 11.91 -1.07
N LEU A 109 -3.06 12.44 -0.15
CA LEU A 109 -2.93 11.88 1.19
C LEU A 109 -4.27 11.91 1.95
N VAL A 110 -5.05 12.99 1.86
CA VAL A 110 -6.40 13.05 2.46
C VAL A 110 -7.31 11.96 1.86
N VAL A 111 -7.34 11.82 0.54
CA VAL A 111 -8.16 10.80 -0.14
C VAL A 111 -7.76 9.39 0.30
N LEU A 112 -6.45 9.10 0.32
CA LEU A 112 -5.93 7.80 0.72
C LEU A 112 -6.24 7.47 2.19
N THR A 113 -6.03 8.43 3.10
CA THR A 113 -6.27 8.22 4.53
C THR A 113 -7.75 8.09 4.86
N VAL A 114 -8.62 8.91 4.28
CA VAL A 114 -10.08 8.80 4.45
C VAL A 114 -10.59 7.49 3.86
N GLY A 115 -10.15 7.14 2.65
CA GLY A 115 -10.52 5.88 1.99
C GLY A 115 -10.08 4.66 2.80
N ALA A 116 -8.81 4.59 3.19
CA ALA A 116 -8.27 3.52 4.03
C ALA A 116 -8.99 3.42 5.38
N GLY A 117 -9.26 4.56 6.02
CA GLY A 117 -10.01 4.63 7.28
C GLY A 117 -11.43 4.09 7.13
N MET A 118 -12.12 4.43 6.03
CA MET A 118 -13.46 3.92 5.76
C MET A 118 -13.47 2.41 5.52
N VAL A 119 -12.53 1.89 4.72
CA VAL A 119 -12.41 0.44 4.48
C VAL A 119 -12.09 -0.30 5.78
N PHE A 120 -11.19 0.24 6.61
CA PHE A 120 -10.86 -0.33 7.91
C PHE A 120 -12.06 -0.34 8.86
N ALA A 121 -12.80 0.78 8.94
CA ALA A 121 -13.98 0.90 9.79
C ALA A 121 -15.10 -0.07 9.36
N ILE A 122 -15.37 -0.19 8.06
CA ILE A 122 -16.34 -1.15 7.52
C ILE A 122 -15.89 -2.58 7.83
N GLY A 123 -14.62 -2.90 7.57
CA GLY A 123 -14.07 -4.24 7.79
C GLY A 123 -14.15 -4.67 9.26
N THR A 124 -13.79 -3.79 10.18
CA THR A 124 -13.83 -4.05 11.63
C THR A 124 -15.27 -4.13 12.15
N ALA A 125 -16.17 -3.25 11.72
CA ALA A 125 -17.57 -3.28 12.11
C ALA A 125 -18.28 -4.54 11.59
N ALA A 126 -18.05 -4.93 10.34
CA ALA A 126 -18.68 -6.09 9.71
C ALA A 126 -18.20 -7.42 10.31
N SER A 127 -16.93 -7.51 10.71
CA SER A 127 -16.37 -8.74 11.29
C SER A 127 -16.56 -8.85 12.80
N GLY A 128 -17.08 -7.81 13.46
CA GLY A 128 -17.08 -7.71 14.93
C GLY A 128 -15.67 -7.71 15.52
N GLY A 129 -14.67 -7.29 14.73
CA GLY A 129 -13.25 -7.36 15.07
C GLY A 129 -12.65 -8.77 15.04
N GLN A 130 -13.39 -9.79 14.56
CA GLN A 130 -12.92 -11.18 14.52
C GLN A 130 -12.37 -11.57 13.15
N PRO A 131 -11.31 -12.39 13.07
CA PRO A 131 -10.85 -12.94 11.80
C PRO A 131 -11.94 -13.82 11.19
N ILE A 132 -12.40 -13.51 9.97
CA ILE A 132 -13.43 -14.30 9.27
C ILE A 132 -13.00 -15.77 9.15
N THR A 133 -11.72 -16.01 8.91
CA THR A 133 -11.13 -17.36 8.88
C THR A 133 -11.31 -18.12 10.19
N ALA A 134 -11.15 -17.45 11.34
CA ALA A 134 -11.37 -18.06 12.66
C ALA A 134 -12.84 -18.47 12.83
N VAL A 135 -13.78 -17.59 12.45
CA VAL A 135 -15.22 -17.89 12.50
C VAL A 135 -15.56 -19.08 11.60
N VAL A 136 -15.03 -19.11 10.37
CA VAL A 136 -15.24 -20.22 9.43
C VAL A 136 -14.67 -21.53 9.98
N LEU A 137 -13.44 -21.53 10.49
CA LEU A 137 -12.80 -22.72 11.06
C LEU A 137 -13.53 -23.22 12.31
N LEU A 138 -14.02 -22.32 13.16
CA LEU A 138 -14.87 -22.67 14.30
C LEU A 138 -16.17 -23.34 13.84
N LEU A 139 -16.83 -22.78 12.82
CA LEU A 139 -18.04 -23.35 12.25
C LEU A 139 -17.79 -24.77 11.71
N VAL A 140 -16.70 -24.96 10.96
CA VAL A 140 -16.27 -26.27 10.46
C VAL A 140 -16.00 -27.24 11.61
N GLY A 141 -15.31 -26.79 12.67
CA GLY A 141 -15.05 -27.57 13.87
C GLY A 141 -16.33 -28.00 14.59
N VAL A 142 -17.30 -27.10 14.74
CA VAL A 142 -18.62 -27.38 15.33
C VAL A 142 -19.37 -28.42 14.49
N ILE A 143 -19.39 -28.28 13.16
CA ILE A 143 -20.03 -29.24 12.26
C ILE A 143 -19.39 -30.63 12.43
N ALA A 144 -18.06 -30.71 12.45
CA ALA A 144 -17.34 -31.96 12.64
C ALA A 144 -17.64 -32.61 14.00
N LEU A 145 -17.69 -31.81 15.08
CA LEU A 145 -18.00 -32.28 16.43
C LEU A 145 -19.42 -32.80 16.55
N VAL A 146 -20.41 -32.08 16.01
CA VAL A 146 -21.82 -32.51 15.98
C VAL A 146 -21.99 -33.77 15.13
N ALA A 147 -21.31 -33.86 13.97
CA ALA A 147 -21.34 -35.05 13.13
C ALA A 147 -20.72 -36.27 13.83
N GLY A 148 -19.67 -36.07 14.63
CA GLY A 148 -19.03 -37.10 15.45
C GLY A 148 -19.92 -37.59 16.59
N LEU A 149 -20.61 -36.69 17.30
CA LEU A 149 -21.53 -37.03 18.39
C LEU A 149 -22.86 -37.64 17.93
N ARG A 150 -23.26 -37.41 16.66
CA ARG A 150 -24.48 -38.00 16.08
C ARG A 150 -24.30 -39.45 15.60
N ARG A 151 -23.11 -40.04 15.76
CA ARG A 151 -22.87 -41.49 15.59
C ARG A 151 -22.97 -42.21 16.92
#